data_AF-A0A415RYG9-F1
#
_entry.id   AF-A0A415RYG9-F1
#
_cell.length_a   1.000
_cell.length_b   1.000
_cell.length_c   1.000
_cell.angle_alpha   90.00
_cell.angle_beta   90.00
_cell.angle_gamma   90.00
#
_symmetry.space_group_name_H-M   'P 1'
#
loop_
_entity.id
_entity.type
_entity.pdbx_description
1 polymer ?
#
loop_
_entity_poly.entity_id
_entity_poly.type
_entity_poly.pdbx_seq_one_letter_code
_entity_poly.pdbx_strand_id
1 'polypeptide(L)'
;MNNEIILFFLCICIAVLICIVVYQQFVFRRGIQKQLKEISQKLEKIQDTDSDENIMMFTDEQALMELLVQINRLLENQRKMKVDYRRSQISAKKMLSNISHDIKTPMTVILGYLEIMRINGDKEDEMLLKVEQKAKRVMELINQFFTLAKLEAGDMELEISRINICEVCRENILDFYELLKQKEFQVEVKIPEEAVFILDYSRLCRVKWLKA
;
A
#
# COMPACT_ATOMS: atom_id res chain seq x y z
N MET A 1 -43.84 -71.32 24.37
CA MET A 1 -44.77 -70.31 23.82
C MET A 1 -44.39 -68.86 24.16
N ASN A 2 -43.67 -68.58 25.26
CA ASN A 2 -43.32 -67.20 25.63
C ASN A 2 -42.16 -66.58 24.83
N ASN A 3 -41.20 -67.37 24.33
CA ASN A 3 -40.01 -66.82 23.65
C ASN A 3 -40.32 -66.14 22.31
N GLU A 4 -41.25 -66.67 21.51
CA GLU A 4 -41.62 -66.04 20.23
C GLU A 4 -42.36 -64.72 20.42
N ILE A 5 -43.21 -64.64 21.44
CA ILE A 5 -43.92 -63.40 21.80
C ILE A 5 -42.91 -62.34 22.24
N ILE A 6 -41.92 -62.71 23.07
CA ILE A 6 -40.85 -61.80 23.51
C ILE A 6 -40.02 -61.31 22.31
N LEU A 7 -39.64 -62.21 21.39
CA LEU A 7 -38.91 -61.85 20.17
C LEU A 7 -39.70 -60.87 19.29
N PHE A 8 -41.01 -61.06 19.15
CA PHE A 8 -41.87 -60.16 18.38
C PHE A 8 -41.92 -58.75 18.99
N PHE A 9 -42.12 -58.63 20.31
CA PHE A 9 -42.09 -57.35 21.00
C PHE A 9 -40.73 -56.66 20.89
N LEU A 10 -39.63 -57.42 20.99
CA LEU A 10 -38.28 -56.89 20.85
C LEU A 10 -38.05 -56.30 19.45
N CYS A 11 -38.48 -57.00 18.39
CA CYS A 11 -38.40 -56.50 17.01
C CYS A 11 -39.19 -55.21 16.81
N ILE A 12 -40.38 -55.09 17.41
CA ILE A 12 -41.18 -53.86 17.36
C ILE A 12 -40.45 -52.71 18.07
N CYS A 13 -39.91 -52.95 19.27
CA CYS A 13 -39.15 -51.92 19.99
C CYS A 13 -37.94 -51.43 19.19
N ILE A 14 -37.21 -52.34 18.55
CA ILE A 14 -36.08 -51.99 17.67
C ILE A 14 -36.55 -51.17 16.47
N ALA A 15 -37.63 -51.58 15.81
CA ALA A 15 -38.19 -50.84 14.67
C ALA A 15 -38.60 -49.40 15.06
N VAL A 16 -39.22 -49.24 16.23
CA VAL A 16 -39.61 -47.91 16.75
C VAL A 16 -38.38 -47.05 17.04
N LEU A 17 -37.34 -47.61 17.67
CA LEU A 17 -36.10 -46.88 17.92
C LEU A 17 -35.42 -46.43 16.62
N ILE A 18 -35.37 -47.30 15.61
CA ILE A 18 -34.83 -46.96 14.30
C ILE A 18 -35.63 -45.81 13.67
N CYS A 19 -36.97 -45.87 13.71
CA CYS A 19 -37.82 -44.80 13.20
C CYS A 19 -37.56 -43.45 13.91
N ILE A 20 -37.35 -43.45 15.23
CA ILE A 20 -37.03 -42.24 15.99
C ILE A 20 -35.67 -41.66 15.57
N VAL A 21 -34.64 -42.50 15.44
CA VAL A 21 -33.31 -42.07 15.01
C VAL A 21 -33.35 -41.49 13.59
N VAL A 22 -34.04 -42.17 12.66
CA VAL A 22 -34.22 -41.69 11.28
C VAL A 22 -34.97 -40.36 11.26
N TYR A 23 -36.01 -40.20 12.08
CA TYR A 23 -36.77 -38.96 12.19
C TYR A 23 -35.90 -37.81 12.72
N GLN A 24 -35.15 -38.03 13.80
CA GLN A 24 -34.22 -37.01 14.34
C GLN A 24 -33.18 -36.61 13.30
N GLN A 25 -32.59 -37.58 12.60
CA GLN A 25 -31.57 -37.32 11.58
C GLN A 25 -32.15 -36.57 10.37
N PHE A 26 -33.40 -36.83 10.00
CA PHE A 26 -34.10 -36.14 8.92
C PHE A 26 -34.38 -34.68 9.26
N VAL A 27 -34.86 -34.40 10.48
CA VAL A 27 -35.12 -33.03 10.96
C VAL A 27 -33.82 -32.22 11.03
N PHE A 28 -32.76 -32.80 11.60
CA PHE A 28 -31.45 -32.15 11.70
C PHE A 28 -30.88 -31.77 10.33
N ARG A 29 -30.91 -32.70 9.36
CA ARG A 29 -30.46 -32.43 7.99
C ARG A 29 -31.25 -31.29 7.33
N ARG A 30 -32.57 -31.26 7.52
CA ARG A 30 -33.41 -30.17 6.97
C ARG A 30 -33.09 -28.82 7.62
N GLY A 31 -32.82 -28.78 8.92
CA GLY A 31 -32.44 -27.57 9.64
C GLY A 31 -31.14 -26.94 9.11
N ILE A 32 -30.07 -27.75 9.00
CA ILE A 32 -28.76 -27.30 8.50
C ILE A 32 -28.86 -26.81 7.05
N GLN A 33 -29.57 -27.54 6.18
CA GLN A 33 -29.74 -27.13 4.79
C GLN A 33 -30.42 -25.76 4.67
N LYS A 34 -31.40 -25.47 5.54
CA LYS A 34 -32.04 -24.16 5.58
C LYS A 34 -31.07 -23.07 6.01
N GLN A 35 -30.30 -23.29 7.08
CA GLN A 35 -29.30 -22.33 7.55
C GLN A 35 -28.22 -22.05 6.51
N LEU A 36 -27.71 -23.08 5.83
CA LEU A 36 -26.74 -22.92 4.75
C LEU A 36 -27.30 -22.10 3.58
N LYS A 37 -28.58 -22.31 3.23
CA LYS A 37 -29.25 -21.50 2.20
C LYS A 37 -29.36 -20.03 2.62
N GLU A 38 -29.67 -19.76 3.88
CA GLU A 38 -29.70 -18.39 4.41
C GLU A 38 -28.31 -17.74 4.42
N ILE A 39 -27.24 -18.50 4.75
CA ILE A 39 -25.85 -18.00 4.64
C ILE A 39 -25.55 -17.62 3.20
N SER A 40 -25.83 -18.54 2.27
CA SER A 40 -25.57 -18.33 0.84
C SER A 40 -26.29 -17.10 0.31
N GLN A 41 -27.58 -16.91 0.65
CA GLN A 41 -28.36 -15.75 0.21
C GLN A 41 -27.84 -14.44 0.81
N LYS A 42 -27.44 -14.43 2.09
CA LYS A 42 -26.83 -13.24 2.69
C LYS A 42 -25.48 -12.92 2.05
N LEU A 43 -24.66 -13.93 1.78
CA LEU A 43 -23.36 -13.75 1.14
C LEU A 43 -23.50 -13.23 -0.29
N GLU A 44 -24.43 -13.79 -1.07
CA GLU A 44 -24.77 -13.33 -2.43
C GLU A 44 -25.22 -11.86 -2.41
N LYS A 45 -26.11 -11.48 -1.47
CA LYS A 45 -26.54 -10.09 -1.33
C LYS A 45 -25.39 -9.14 -0.98
N ILE A 46 -24.48 -9.56 -0.10
CA ILE A 46 -23.29 -8.77 0.25
C ILE A 46 -22.41 -8.56 -0.98
N GLN A 47 -22.22 -9.60 -1.79
CA GLN A 47 -21.41 -9.56 -3.00
C GLN A 47 -22.05 -8.66 -4.09
N ASP A 48 -23.36 -8.76 -4.30
CA ASP A 48 -24.07 -8.00 -5.34
C ASP A 48 -24.27 -6.52 -4.96
N THR A 49 -24.52 -6.25 -3.69
CA THR A 49 -24.77 -4.87 -3.20
C THR A 49 -23.48 -4.17 -2.79
N ASP A 50 -22.33 -4.85 -2.86
CA ASP A 50 -21.03 -4.35 -2.37
C ASP A 50 -21.10 -3.87 -0.91
N SER A 51 -21.86 -4.59 -0.08
CA SER A 51 -22.20 -4.19 1.29
C SER A 51 -21.07 -4.46 2.29
N ASP A 52 -20.89 -3.56 3.25
CA ASP A 52 -19.91 -3.69 4.33
C ASP A 52 -20.48 -4.39 5.59
N GLU A 53 -21.60 -5.13 5.46
CA GLU A 53 -22.23 -5.84 6.58
C GLU A 53 -21.62 -7.22 6.86
N ASN A 54 -21.56 -7.62 8.14
CA ASN A 54 -21.19 -8.97 8.53
C ASN A 54 -22.39 -9.90 8.52
N ILE A 55 -22.16 -11.19 8.26
CA ILE A 55 -23.20 -12.21 8.37
C ILE A 55 -23.44 -12.47 9.87
N MET A 56 -24.48 -11.82 10.40
CA MET A 56 -24.98 -12.07 11.76
C MET A 56 -26.11 -13.10 11.70
N MET A 57 -25.79 -14.33 12.14
CA MET A 57 -26.77 -15.40 12.29
C MET A 57 -26.47 -16.22 13.54
N PHE A 58 -27.53 -16.57 14.27
CA PHE A 58 -27.45 -17.44 15.42
C PHE A 58 -27.66 -18.88 14.95
N THR A 59 -26.71 -19.73 15.28
CA THR A 59 -26.79 -21.18 15.08
C THR A 59 -26.31 -21.86 16.34
N ASP A 60 -26.99 -22.92 16.74
CA ASP A 60 -26.57 -23.76 17.85
C ASP A 60 -25.54 -24.82 17.40
N GLU A 61 -25.28 -24.90 16.09
CA GLU A 61 -24.35 -25.86 15.49
C GLU A 61 -22.92 -25.28 15.46
N GLN A 62 -22.02 -25.89 16.24
CA GLN A 62 -20.63 -25.44 16.36
C GLN A 62 -19.92 -25.34 15.00
N ALA A 63 -20.08 -26.34 14.13
CA ALA A 63 -19.45 -26.36 12.81
C ALA A 63 -19.91 -25.18 11.92
N LEU A 64 -21.18 -24.80 12.01
CA LEU A 64 -21.73 -23.68 11.24
C LEU A 64 -21.29 -22.34 11.83
N MET A 65 -21.15 -22.24 13.15
CA MET A 65 -20.61 -21.06 13.82
C MET A 65 -19.14 -20.83 13.44
N GLU A 66 -18.30 -21.87 13.44
CA GLU A 66 -16.90 -21.78 13.02
C GLU A 66 -16.78 -21.33 11.55
N LEU A 67 -17.63 -21.87 10.67
CA LEU A 67 -17.69 -21.44 9.26
C LEU A 67 -18.10 -19.97 9.13
N LEU A 68 -19.12 -19.52 9.86
CA LEU A 68 -19.55 -18.12 9.87
C LEU A 68 -18.43 -17.17 10.32
N VAL A 69 -17.67 -17.54 11.35
CA VAL A 69 -16.50 -16.75 11.80
C VAL A 69 -15.45 -16.67 10.70
N GLN A 70 -15.14 -17.77 10.02
CA GLN A 70 -14.17 -17.77 8.91
C GLN A 70 -14.63 -16.91 7.74
N ILE A 71 -15.90 -17.00 7.35
CA ILE A 71 -16.47 -16.18 6.28
C ILE A 71 -16.39 -14.69 6.65
N ASN A 72 -16.78 -14.32 7.88
CA ASN A 72 -16.72 -12.93 8.32
C ASN A 72 -15.27 -12.39 8.35
N ARG A 73 -14.29 -13.20 8.75
CA ARG A 73 -12.85 -12.83 8.66
C ARG A 73 -12.40 -12.61 7.21
N LEU A 74 -12.85 -13.44 6.27
CA LEU A 74 -12.54 -13.27 4.86
C LEU A 74 -13.16 -11.98 4.30
N LEU A 75 -14.42 -11.68 4.65
CA LEU A 75 -15.09 -10.44 4.27
C LEU A 75 -14.35 -9.22 4.82
N GLU A 76 -13.92 -9.26 6.08
CA GLU A 76 -13.13 -8.18 6.69
C GLU A 76 -11.78 -7.97 6.00
N ASN A 77 -11.07 -9.05 5.70
CA ASN A 77 -9.82 -8.98 4.94
C ASN A 77 -10.04 -8.40 3.54
N GLN A 78 -11.11 -8.81 2.86
CA GLN A 78 -11.47 -8.28 1.54
C GLN A 78 -11.74 -6.78 1.59
N ARG A 79 -12.48 -6.30 2.60
CA ARG A 79 -12.72 -4.86 2.82
C ARG A 79 -11.42 -4.10 3.02
N LYS A 80 -10.55 -4.61 3.87
CA LYS A 80 -9.24 -4.01 4.14
C LYS A 80 -8.41 -3.88 2.86
N MET A 81 -8.28 -4.96 2.09
CA MET A 81 -7.60 -4.95 0.79
C MET A 81 -8.20 -3.94 -0.17
N LYS A 82 -9.53 -3.83 -0.23
CA LYS A 82 -10.22 -2.88 -1.10
C LYS A 82 -9.98 -1.43 -0.69
N VAL A 83 -9.98 -1.13 0.61
CA VAL A 83 -9.67 0.21 1.13
C VAL A 83 -8.22 0.58 0.83
N ASP A 84 -7.29 -0.34 1.09
CA ASP A 84 -5.86 -0.12 0.83
C ASP A 84 -5.59 0.07 -0.66
N TYR A 85 -6.23 -0.72 -1.52
CA TYR A 85 -6.16 -0.56 -2.97
C TYR A 85 -6.72 0.80 -3.44
N ARG A 86 -7.88 1.23 -2.92
CA ARG A 86 -8.43 2.56 -3.21
C ARG A 86 -7.50 3.68 -2.76
N ARG A 87 -6.91 3.56 -1.57
CA ARG A 87 -5.93 4.53 -1.06
C ARG A 87 -4.71 4.62 -1.97
N SER A 88 -4.13 3.49 -2.36
CA SER A 88 -3.01 3.43 -3.31
C SER A 88 -3.37 4.09 -4.64
N GLN A 89 -4.53 3.79 -5.22
CA GLN A 89 -4.99 4.45 -6.44
C GLN A 89 -5.14 5.97 -6.29
N ILE A 90 -5.70 6.45 -5.17
CA ILE A 90 -5.86 7.88 -4.92
C ILE A 90 -4.49 8.55 -4.77
N SER A 91 -3.56 7.92 -4.05
CA SER A 91 -2.18 8.40 -3.91
C SER A 91 -1.48 8.50 -5.26
N ALA A 92 -1.54 7.45 -6.08
CA ALA A 92 -0.96 7.43 -7.42
C ALA A 92 -1.55 8.53 -8.32
N LYS A 93 -2.88 8.74 -8.30
CA LYS A 93 -3.53 9.82 -9.05
C LYS A 93 -3.09 11.21 -8.57
N LYS A 94 -3.00 11.44 -7.26
CA LYS A 94 -2.51 12.69 -6.69
C LYS A 94 -1.06 12.95 -7.07
N MET A 95 -0.21 11.94 -6.97
CA MET A 95 1.20 11.98 -7.35
C MET A 95 1.34 12.39 -8.83
N LEU A 96 0.60 11.73 -9.73
CA LEU A 96 0.59 12.08 -11.16
C LEU A 96 0.14 13.52 -11.44
N SER A 97 -0.90 13.98 -10.73
CA SER A 97 -1.38 15.36 -10.85
C SER A 97 -0.33 16.37 -10.40
N ASN A 98 0.33 16.12 -9.26
CA ASN A 98 1.36 17.00 -8.72
C ASN A 98 2.55 17.12 -9.68
N ILE A 99 3.04 16.02 -10.23
CA ILE A 99 4.12 16.02 -11.22
C ILE A 99 3.75 16.81 -12.46
N SER A 100 2.53 16.60 -12.97
CA SER A 100 2.06 17.30 -14.17
C SER A 100 2.09 18.81 -13.96
N HIS A 101 1.74 19.29 -12.77
CA HIS A 101 1.85 20.69 -12.39
C HIS A 101 3.32 21.15 -12.29
N ASP A 102 4.14 20.40 -11.57
CA ASP A 102 5.53 20.76 -11.27
C ASP A 102 6.45 20.70 -12.49
N ILE A 103 6.10 19.91 -13.52
CA ILE A 103 6.76 19.91 -14.84
C ILE A 103 6.26 21.06 -15.70
N LYS A 104 4.96 21.38 -15.67
CA LYS A 104 4.37 22.41 -16.55
C LYS A 104 5.02 23.78 -16.32
N THR A 105 5.17 24.20 -15.06
CA THR A 105 5.74 25.50 -14.71
C THR A 105 7.13 25.75 -15.31
N PRO A 106 8.17 24.92 -15.07
CA PRO A 106 9.48 25.10 -15.68
C PRO A 106 9.46 24.92 -17.21
N MET A 107 8.60 24.05 -17.75
CA MET A 107 8.43 23.91 -19.21
C MET A 107 7.90 25.19 -19.87
N THR A 108 6.93 25.86 -19.25
CA THR A 108 6.42 27.15 -19.75
C THR A 108 7.51 28.21 -19.73
N VAL A 109 8.36 28.23 -18.70
CA VAL A 109 9.50 29.15 -18.62
C VAL A 109 10.54 28.86 -19.71
N ILE A 110 10.86 27.58 -19.95
CA ILE A 110 11.77 27.17 -21.03
C ILE A 110 11.24 27.63 -22.39
N LEU A 111 9.96 27.37 -22.67
CA LEU A 111 9.32 27.78 -23.93
C LEU A 111 9.35 29.30 -24.10
N GLY A 112 9.10 30.07 -23.03
CA GLY A 112 9.18 31.53 -23.06
C GLY A 112 10.58 32.05 -23.39
N TYR A 113 11.64 31.49 -22.80
CA TYR A 113 13.01 31.85 -23.16
C TYR A 113 13.34 31.51 -24.62
N LEU A 114 12.97 30.32 -25.09
CA LEU A 114 13.20 29.91 -26.48
C LEU A 114 12.42 30.79 -27.47
N GLU A 115 11.22 31.24 -27.12
CA GLU A 115 10.42 32.16 -27.94
C GLU A 115 11.07 33.54 -28.05
N ILE A 116 11.58 34.10 -26.94
CA ILE A 116 12.31 35.38 -26.95
C ILE A 116 13.58 35.27 -27.81
N MET A 117 14.36 34.19 -27.66
CA MET A 117 15.55 33.96 -28.48
C MET A 117 15.22 33.82 -29.97
N ARG A 118 14.10 33.18 -30.31
CA ARG A 118 13.62 33.04 -31.69
C ARG A 118 13.21 34.38 -32.30
N ILE A 119 12.55 35.26 -31.53
CA ILE A 119 12.05 36.57 -32.01
C ILE A 119 13.20 37.57 -32.16
N ASN A 120 14.08 37.64 -31.16
CA ASN A 120 15.14 38.66 -31.12
C ASN A 120 16.37 38.29 -31.95
N GLY A 121 16.50 37.03 -32.37
CA GLY A 121 17.67 36.53 -33.11
C GLY A 121 18.95 36.42 -32.29
N ASP A 122 18.93 36.91 -31.04
CA ASP A 122 20.05 36.87 -30.12
C ASP A 122 20.08 35.56 -29.33
N LYS A 123 21.21 34.87 -29.42
CA LYS A 123 21.53 33.70 -28.61
C LYS A 123 22.46 34.11 -27.48
N GLU A 124 21.99 35.01 -26.62
CA GLU A 124 22.75 35.35 -25.41
C GLU A 124 22.99 34.06 -24.61
N ASP A 125 24.26 33.81 -24.32
CA ASP A 125 24.73 32.62 -23.60
C ASP A 125 24.03 32.49 -22.23
N GLU A 126 23.68 33.63 -21.62
CA GLU A 126 22.94 33.70 -20.35
C GLU A 126 21.51 33.13 -20.44
N MET A 127 20.79 33.38 -21.54
CA MET A 127 19.46 32.82 -21.77
C MET A 127 19.51 31.32 -22.03
N LEU A 128 20.52 30.86 -22.80
CA LEU A 128 20.77 29.43 -23.04
C LEU A 128 21.08 28.71 -21.72
N LEU A 129 21.89 29.32 -20.86
CA LEU A 129 22.20 28.81 -19.52
C LEU A 129 20.94 28.70 -18.65
N LYS A 130 20.04 29.69 -18.69
CA LYS A 130 18.76 29.64 -17.96
C LYS A 130 17.86 28.51 -18.46
N VAL A 131 17.77 28.31 -19.77
CA VAL A 131 17.03 27.17 -20.36
C VAL A 131 17.62 25.84 -19.91
N GLU A 132 18.94 25.68 -19.98
CA GLU A 132 19.63 24.46 -19.55
C GLU A 132 19.38 24.15 -18.08
N GLN A 133 19.49 25.16 -17.20
CA GLN A 133 19.21 25.01 -15.76
C GLN A 133 17.77 24.58 -15.49
N LYS A 134 16.78 25.14 -16.20
CA LYS A 134 15.37 24.73 -16.05
C LYS A 134 15.13 23.32 -16.57
N ALA A 135 15.76 22.92 -17.68
CA ALA A 135 15.67 21.58 -18.22
C ALA A 135 16.28 20.53 -17.25
N LYS A 136 17.45 20.83 -16.67
CA LYS A 136 18.07 20.01 -15.61
C LYS A 136 17.15 19.88 -14.40
N ARG A 137 16.48 20.96 -14.00
CA ARG A 137 15.53 20.93 -12.88
C ARG A 137 14.33 20.01 -13.15
N VAL A 138 13.78 20.02 -14.36
CA VAL A 138 12.71 19.08 -14.75
C VAL A 138 13.20 17.64 -14.70
N MET A 139 14.41 17.38 -15.19
CA MET A 139 15.02 16.05 -15.16
C MET A 139 15.22 15.54 -13.72
N GLU A 140 15.65 16.40 -12.79
CA GLU A 140 15.72 16.08 -11.37
C GLU A 140 14.34 15.71 -10.78
N LEU A 141 13.30 16.48 -11.10
CA LEU A 141 11.94 16.21 -10.63
C LEU A 141 11.42 14.85 -11.14
N ILE A 142 11.70 14.51 -12.40
CA ILE A 142 11.37 13.20 -12.98
C ILE A 142 12.09 12.08 -12.23
N ASN A 143 13.38 12.25 -11.92
CA ASN A 143 14.15 11.25 -11.17
C ASN A 143 13.65 11.07 -9.72
N GLN A 144 13.29 12.17 -9.05
CA GLN A 144 12.68 12.12 -7.72
C GLN A 144 11.35 11.35 -7.76
N PHE A 145 10.53 11.58 -8.78
CA PHE A 145 9.30 10.83 -8.99
C PHE A 145 9.53 9.34 -9.20
N PHE A 146 10.46 8.95 -10.09
CA PHE A 146 10.79 7.54 -10.32
C PHE A 146 11.29 6.86 -9.04
N THR A 147 12.06 7.58 -8.22
CA THR A 147 12.52 7.08 -6.92
C THR A 147 11.35 6.84 -5.98
N LEU A 148 10.40 7.78 -5.89
CA LEU A 148 9.21 7.64 -5.07
C LEU A 148 8.30 6.50 -5.58
N ALA A 149 8.16 6.32 -6.89
CA ALA A 149 7.38 5.22 -7.46
C ALA A 149 7.99 3.85 -7.12
N LYS A 150 9.33 3.72 -7.15
CA LYS A 150 10.03 2.49 -6.72
C LYS A 150 9.84 2.22 -5.23
N LEU A 151 9.82 3.26 -4.39
CA LEU A 151 9.52 3.12 -2.96
C LEU A 151 8.10 2.60 -2.73
N GLU A 152 7.10 3.20 -3.40
CA GLU A 152 5.69 2.79 -3.26
C GLU A 152 5.43 1.37 -3.78
N ALA A 153 6.15 0.93 -4.81
CA ALA A 153 6.05 -0.42 -5.36
C ALA A 153 6.68 -1.51 -4.46
N GLY A 154 7.48 -1.13 -3.47
CA GLY A 154 8.26 -2.07 -2.65
C GLY A 154 9.45 -2.70 -3.40
N ASP A 155 9.70 -2.31 -4.65
CA ASP A 155 10.79 -2.78 -5.51
C ASP A 155 12.14 -2.10 -5.20
N MET A 156 12.28 -1.50 -4.01
CA MET A 156 13.54 -0.90 -3.58
C MET A 156 14.31 -1.86 -2.68
N GLU A 157 15.36 -2.47 -3.24
CA GLU A 157 16.36 -3.16 -2.44
C GLU A 157 17.17 -2.12 -1.66
N LEU A 158 16.97 -2.08 -0.34
CA LEU A 158 17.75 -1.26 0.58
C LEU A 158 19.13 -1.91 0.75
N GLU A 159 20.10 -1.49 -0.06
CA GLU A 159 21.50 -1.85 0.14
C GLU A 159 22.05 -1.11 1.37
N ILE A 160 22.26 -1.85 2.46
CA ILE A 160 22.93 -1.35 3.65
C ILE A 160 24.41 -1.17 3.32
N SER A 161 24.90 0.06 3.41
CA SER A 161 26.31 0.36 3.20
C SER A 161 26.90 1.13 4.38
N ARG A 162 28.18 0.85 4.67
CA ARG A 162 28.91 1.53 5.74
C ARG A 162 29.51 2.81 5.16
N ILE A 163 29.04 3.96 5.63
CA ILE A 163 29.54 5.27 5.18
C ILE A 163 30.32 5.97 6.29
N ASN A 164 31.33 6.75 5.89
CA ASN A 164 32.06 7.64 6.80
C ASN A 164 31.32 8.99 6.85
N ILE A 165 30.65 9.27 7.97
CA ILE A 165 29.86 10.51 8.10
C ILE A 165 30.75 11.76 8.10
N CYS A 166 32.00 11.65 8.56
CA CYS A 166 32.94 12.77 8.57
C CYS A 166 33.29 13.23 7.14
N GLU A 167 33.43 12.29 6.20
CA GLU A 167 33.66 12.61 4.78
C GLU A 167 32.43 13.25 4.14
N VAL A 168 31.24 12.69 4.38
CA VAL A 168 29.99 13.25 3.86
C VAL A 168 29.74 14.68 4.36
N CYS A 169 30.06 14.95 5.63
CA CYS A 169 29.98 16.31 6.19
C CYS A 169 31.00 17.25 5.56
N ARG A 170 32.25 16.81 5.33
CA ARG A 170 33.28 17.63 4.66
C ARG A 170 32.88 17.99 3.23
N GLU A 171 32.43 17.01 2.44
CA GLU A 171 31.93 17.24 1.08
C GLU A 171 30.76 18.23 1.06
N ASN A 172 29.78 18.06 1.94
CA ASN A 172 28.65 18.99 2.01
C ASN A 172 29.08 20.41 2.37
N ILE A 173 29.98 20.57 3.34
CA ILE A 173 30.44 21.90 3.77
C ILE A 173 31.20 22.61 2.65
N LEU A 174 31.99 21.87 1.86
CA LEU A 174 32.69 22.42 0.69
C LEU A 174 31.69 22.97 -0.35
N ASP A 175 30.57 22.29 -0.58
CA ASP A 175 29.52 22.76 -1.50
C ASP A 175 28.91 24.12 -1.10
N PHE A 176 28.91 24.46 0.19
CA PHE A 176 28.42 25.74 0.71
C PHE A 176 29.53 26.78 0.93
N TYR A 177 30.80 26.39 0.87
CA TYR A 177 31.93 27.24 1.23
C TYR A 177 32.01 28.52 0.37
N GLU A 178 31.83 28.39 -0.94
CA GLU A 178 31.80 29.53 -1.87
C GLU A 178 30.67 30.52 -1.54
N LEU A 179 29.47 30.01 -1.21
CA LEU A 179 28.32 30.83 -0.84
C LEU A 179 28.53 31.58 0.49
N LEU A 180 29.11 30.88 1.48
CA LEU A 180 29.40 31.42 2.80
C LEU A 180 30.49 32.49 2.74
N LYS A 181 31.49 32.29 1.89
CA LYS A 181 32.57 33.24 1.62
C LYS A 181 32.06 34.51 0.92
N GLN A 182 31.16 34.38 -0.06
CA GLN A 182 30.54 35.54 -0.72
C GLN A 182 29.70 36.41 0.22
N LYS A 183 29.16 35.83 1.30
CA LYS A 183 28.37 36.55 2.30
C LYS A 183 29.17 36.94 3.56
N GLU A 184 30.49 36.84 3.53
CA GLU A 184 31.42 37.18 4.64
C GLU A 184 31.09 36.48 5.98
N PHE A 185 30.49 35.28 5.95
CA PHE A 185 30.26 34.52 7.17
C PHE A 185 31.55 33.86 7.66
N GLN A 186 31.84 33.99 8.96
CA GLN A 186 32.85 33.15 9.61
C GLN A 186 32.24 31.81 10.01
N VAL A 187 32.79 30.73 9.47
CA VAL A 187 32.29 29.37 9.71
C VAL A 187 33.39 28.54 10.34
N GLU A 188 33.19 28.15 11.60
CA GLU A 188 34.07 27.25 12.35
C GLU A 188 33.50 25.83 12.28
N VAL A 189 34.25 24.91 11.67
CA VAL A 189 33.80 23.52 11.46
C VAL A 189 34.60 22.59 12.37
N LYS A 190 33.93 21.94 13.31
CA LYS A 190 34.53 20.93 14.20
C LYS A 190 34.05 19.55 13.79
N ILE A 191 34.85 18.88 12.97
CA ILE A 191 34.62 17.48 12.56
C ILE A 191 35.74 16.63 13.16
N PRO A 192 35.42 15.52 13.85
CA PRO A 192 36.42 14.58 14.35
C PRO A 192 37.35 14.08 13.24
N GLU A 193 38.65 13.98 13.51
CA GLU A 193 39.61 13.40 12.56
C GLU A 193 39.42 11.89 12.40
N GLU A 194 38.93 11.22 13.45
CA GLU A 194 38.59 9.80 13.39
C GLU A 194 37.35 9.55 12.52
N ALA A 195 37.45 8.53 11.67
CA ALA A 195 36.36 8.11 10.81
C ALA A 195 35.21 7.51 11.64
N VAL A 196 34.13 8.26 11.76
CA VAL A 196 32.89 7.77 12.37
C VAL A 196 32.07 7.08 11.29
N PHE A 197 31.92 5.76 11.40
CA PHE A 197 31.12 4.99 10.46
C PHE A 197 29.71 4.78 10.97
N ILE A 198 28.74 5.10 10.14
CA ILE A 198 27.33 4.78 10.38
C ILE A 198 26.83 3.80 9.33
N LEU A 199 25.88 2.97 9.71
CA LEU A 199 25.12 2.16 8.77
C LEU A 199 24.11 3.07 8.09
N ASP A 200 24.32 3.34 6.81
CA ASP A 200 23.37 4.10 6.01
C ASP A 200 22.34 3.14 5.43
N TYR A 201 21.08 3.40 5.77
CA TYR A 201 19.92 2.72 5.19
C TYR A 201 19.57 3.28 3.80
N SER A 202 20.43 4.12 3.22
CA SER A 202 20.00 5.09 2.24
C SER A 202 20.99 5.23 1.07
N ARG A 203 20.68 4.58 -0.05
CA ARG A 203 20.70 5.35 -1.33
C ARG A 203 19.62 6.45 -1.35
N LEU A 204 18.75 6.49 -0.33
CA LEU A 204 17.67 7.44 -0.11
C LEU A 204 18.09 8.85 0.39
N CYS A 205 19.30 9.08 0.90
CA CYS A 205 19.70 10.38 1.47
C CYS A 205 20.57 11.27 0.57
N ARG A 206 20.68 10.98 -0.73
CA ARG A 206 20.99 12.03 -1.73
C ARG A 206 19.73 12.80 -2.14
N VAL A 207 18.81 13.02 -1.20
CA VAL A 207 18.01 14.25 -1.24
C VAL A 207 19.01 15.36 -0.90
N LYS A 208 19.64 15.92 -1.94
CA LYS A 208 20.29 17.24 -1.83
C LYS A 208 19.28 18.13 -1.14
N TRP A 209 19.55 18.48 0.12
CA TRP A 209 18.74 19.44 0.85
C TRP A 209 18.60 20.66 -0.05
N LEU A 210 17.35 20.93 -0.41
CA LEU A 210 16.96 22.08 -1.20
C LEU A 210 17.62 23.31 -0.57
N LYS A 211 18.43 24.01 -1.38
CA LYS A 211 18.82 25.39 -1.12
C LYS A 211 17.54 26.19 -0.80
N ALA A 212 17.38 26.54 0.47
CA ALA A 212 16.58 27.69 0.88
C ALA A 212 17.42 28.96 0.72
#